data_AF-A0A496TTE5-F1
#
_entry.id   AF-A0A496TTE5-F1
#
_cell.length_a   1.000
_cell.length_b   1.000
_cell.length_c   1.000
_cell.angle_alpha   90.00
_cell.angle_beta   90.00
_cell.angle_gamma   90.00
#
_symmetry.space_group_name_H-M   'P 1'
#
loop_
_entity.id
_entity.type
_entity.pdbx_description
1 polymer ?
#
loop_
_entity_poly.entity_id
_entity_poly.type
_entity_poly.pdbx_seq_one_letter_code
_entity_poly.pdbx_strand_id
1 'polypeptide(L)' 'MAKGERSFVTKVKKVTDKKNVLCPVCNSEATPVVFVKSVFAEKTNSWKFNKCTILACKCTEKEIYGL' A
#
# COMPACT_ATOMS: atom_id res chain seq x y z
N MET A 1 27.80 3.26 22.91
CA MET A 1 26.62 3.10 22.01
C MET A 1 27.14 2.60 20.67
N ALA A 2 26.90 1.32 20.34
CA ALA A 2 27.47 0.69 19.15
C ALA A 2 26.83 1.27 17.87
N LYS A 3 27.66 1.85 17.00
CA LYS A 3 27.28 2.42 15.71
C LYS A 3 26.99 1.25 14.77
N GLY A 4 25.72 0.83 14.68
CA GLY A 4 25.31 -0.35 13.92
C GLY A 4 25.90 -0.38 12.52
N GLU A 5 26.62 -1.46 12.21
CA GLU A 5 27.31 -1.67 10.93
C GLU A 5 26.33 -1.59 9.76
N ARG A 6 26.51 -0.60 8.90
CA ARG A 6 25.74 -0.38 7.67
C ARG A 6 26.31 -1.22 6.53
N SER A 7 26.53 -2.51 6.75
CA SER A 7 27.01 -3.41 5.69
C SER A 7 25.90 -3.69 4.67
N PHE A 8 26.28 -3.93 3.41
CA PHE A 8 25.35 -4.23 2.31
C PHE A 8 24.46 -5.43 2.64
N VAL A 9 25.03 -6.45 3.28
CA VAL A 9 24.33 -7.64 3.76
C VAL A 9 23.20 -7.30 4.73
N THR A 10 23.44 -6.40 5.70
CA THR A 10 22.42 -5.95 6.66
C THR A 10 21.33 -5.11 5.99
N LYS A 11 21.65 -4.43 4.88
CA LYS A 11 20.70 -3.65 4.08
C LYS A 11 19.80 -4.55 3.22
N VAL A 12 20.36 -5.61 2.63
CA VAL A 12 19.60 -6.59 1.84
C VAL A 12 18.62 -7.35 2.72
N LYS A 13 19.05 -7.85 3.89
CA LYS A 13 18.17 -8.54 4.85
C LYS A 13 16.95 -7.70 5.24
N LYS A 14 17.13 -6.40 5.51
CA LYS A 14 16.03 -5.47 5.84
C LYS A 14 15.04 -5.26 4.70
N VAL A 15 15.44 -5.44 3.45
CA VAL A 15 14.54 -5.34 2.30
C VAL A 15 13.76 -6.65 2.14
N THR A 16 14.41 -7.79 2.34
CA THR A 16 13.79 -9.12 2.31
C THR A 16 12.82 -9.36 3.47
N ASP A 17 13.10 -8.83 4.67
CA ASP A 17 12.25 -8.94 5.87
C ASP A 17 11.08 -7.95 5.92
N LYS A 18 10.92 -7.09 4.90
CA LYS A 18 9.66 -6.35 4.76
C LYS A 18 8.59 -7.37 4.44
N LYS A 19 7.93 -7.87 5.50
CA LYS A 19 6.81 -8.82 5.44
C LYS A 19 5.95 -8.48 4.24
N ASN A 20 6.09 -9.29 3.19
CA ASN A 20 5.25 -9.20 2.01
C ASN A 20 3.81 -9.27 2.53
N VAL A 21 3.08 -8.17 2.42
CA VAL A 21 1.68 -8.19 2.78
C VAL A 21 1.02 -9.02 1.69
N LEU A 22 0.67 -10.26 2.01
CA LEU A 22 0.06 -11.15 1.03
C LEU A 22 -1.40 -10.77 0.88
N CYS A 23 -1.88 -10.74 -0.36
CA CYS A 23 -3.31 -10.57 -0.62
C CYS A 23 -4.06 -11.81 -0.11
N PRO A 24 -5.13 -11.66 0.68
CA PRO A 24 -5.92 -12.79 1.18
C PRO A 24 -6.66 -13.57 0.08
N VAL A 25 -6.77 -13.02 -1.14
CA VAL A 25 -7.54 -13.62 -2.25
C VAL A 25 -6.66 -14.40 -3.21
N CYS A 26 -5.53 -13.83 -3.64
CA CYS A 26 -4.64 -14.44 -4.63
C CYS A 26 -3.29 -14.88 -4.07
N ASN A 27 -3.09 -14.73 -2.76
CA ASN A 27 -1.86 -15.08 -2.03
C ASN A 27 -0.58 -14.51 -2.65
N SER A 28 -0.71 -13.45 -3.45
CA SER A 28 0.37 -12.75 -4.14
C SER A 28 0.82 -11.55 -3.32
N GLU A 29 2.02 -11.06 -3.59
CA GLU A 29 2.55 -9.84 -2.97
C GLU A 29 1.60 -8.66 -3.24
N ALA A 30 1.05 -8.09 -2.16
CA ALA A 30 0.20 -6.91 -2.22
C ALA A 30 1.01 -5.68 -1.76
N THR A 31 0.94 -4.63 -2.56
CA THR A 31 1.58 -3.36 -2.26
C THR A 31 0.57 -2.42 -1.60
N PRO A 32 0.87 -1.82 -0.44
CA PRO A 32 0.01 -0.80 0.15
C PRO A 32 0.06 0.47 -0.72
N VAL A 33 -1.11 0.93 -1.15
CA VAL A 33 -1.30 2.13 -1.97
C VAL A 33 -2.32 3.05 -1.30
N VAL A 34 -2.09 4.37 -1.38
CA VAL A 34 -3.07 5.36 -0.94
C VAL A 34 -4.05 5.61 -2.08
N PHE A 35 -5.28 5.17 -1.90
CA PHE A 35 -6.37 5.41 -2.85
C PHE A 35 -7.15 6.67 -2.45
N VAL A 36 -7.32 7.58 -3.40
CA VAL A 36 -8.06 8.83 -3.19
C VAL A 36 -9.32 8.81 -4.04
N LYS A 37 -10.48 8.78 -3.39
CA LYS A 37 -11.79 8.81 -4.04
C LYS A 37 -12.46 10.16 -3.79
N SER A 38 -12.94 10.82 -4.84
CA SER A 38 -13.84 11.95 -4.71
C SER A 38 -15.24 11.44 -4.34
N VAL A 39 -15.75 11.88 -3.20
CA VAL A 39 -17.09 11.53 -2.71
C VAL A 39 -17.87 12.82 -2.49
N PHE A 40 -19.06 12.91 -3.07
CA PHE A 40 -19.95 14.03 -2.83
C PHE A 40 -20.59 13.89 -1.45
N ALA A 41 -20.40 14.88 -0.58
CA ALA A 41 -20.99 14.89 0.75
C ALA A 41 -22.31 15.67 0.71
N GLU A 42 -23.42 14.96 0.56
CA GLU A 42 -24.78 15.56 0.49
C GLU A 42 -25.07 16.46 1.70
N LYS A 43 -24.61 16.05 2.90
CA LYS A 43 -24.79 16.83 4.14
C LYS A 43 -24.14 18.21 4.12
N THR A 44 -23.05 18.38 3.37
CA THR A 44 -22.28 19.64 3.32
C THR A 44 -22.29 20.25 1.92
N ASN A 45 -23.11 19.70 1.02
CA ASN A 45 -23.24 20.07 -0.39
C ASN A 45 -21.89 20.35 -1.09
N SER A 46 -20.88 19.52 -0.83
CA SER A 46 -19.51 19.75 -1.29
C SER A 46 -18.79 18.44 -1.63
N TRP A 47 -17.85 18.52 -2.57
CA TRP A 47 -16.98 17.41 -2.93
C TRP A 47 -15.86 17.26 -1.92
N LYS A 48 -15.69 16.05 -1.38
CA LYS A 48 -14.61 15.72 -0.45
C LYS A 48 -13.74 14.61 -1.02
N PHE A 49 -12.45 14.68 -0.76
CA PHE A 49 -11.51 13.63 -1.12
C PHE A 49 -11.34 12.68 0.07
N ASN A 50 -11.81 11.45 -0.07
CA ASN A 50 -11.58 10.40 0.90
C ASN A 50 -10.29 9.66 0.56
N LYS A 51 -9.35 9.62 1.51
CA LYS A 51 -8.07 8.92 1.37
C LYS A 51 -8.13 7.63 2.18
N CYS A 52 -7.98 6.49 1.52
CA CYS A 52 -7.94 5.18 2.17
C CYS A 52 -6.67 4.44 1.77
N THR A 53 -6.00 3.79 2.72
CA THR A 53 -4.88 2.90 2.42
C THR A 53 -5.45 1.54 2.04
N ILE A 54 -5.21 1.11 0.81
CA ILE A 54 -5.71 -0.16 0.27
C ILE A 54 -4.50 -1.01 -0.16
N LEU A 55 -4.60 -2.32 -0.02
CA LEU A 55 -3.60 -3.25 -0.53
C LEU A 55 -3.92 -3.56 -1.99
N ALA A 56 -3.07 -3.09 -2.90
CA ALA A 56 -3.17 -3.38 -4.32
C ALA A 56 -2.45 -4.70 -4.63
N CYS A 57 -3.15 -5.60 -5.31
CA CYS A 57 -2.62 -6.84 -5.88
C CYS A 57 -3.18 -7.03 -7.30
N LYS A 58 -2.79 -8.10 -7.98
CA LYS A 58 -3.29 -8.46 -9.33
C LYS A 58 -4.80 -8.57 -9.48
N CYS A 59 -5.53 -8.81 -8.40
CA CYS A 59 -6.99 -8.89 -8.43
C CYS A 59 -7.63 -7.50 -8.42
N THR A 60 -7.12 -6.61 -7.58
CA THR A 60 -7.68 -5.27 -7.31
C THR A 60 -7.05 -4.17 -8.15
N GLU A 61 -5.95 -4.43 -8.86
CA GLU A 61 -5.25 -3.41 -9.66
C GLU A 61 -6.16 -2.75 -10.70
N LYS A 62 -7.08 -3.50 -11.32
CA LYS A 62 -8.03 -2.95 -12.30
C LYS A 62 -9.00 -1.95 -11.69
N GLU A 63 -9.52 -2.26 -10.50
CA GLU A 63 -10.45 -1.37 -9.79
C GLU A 63 -9.75 -0.13 -9.22
N ILE A 64 -8.47 -0.25 -8.85
CA ILE A 64 -7.68 0.84 -8.25
C ILE A 64 -7.10 1.77 -9.33
N TYR A 65 -6.57 1.21 -10.42
CA TYR A 65 -5.88 1.96 -11.47
C TYR A 65 -6.75 2.25 -12.70
N GLY A 66 -7.93 1.62 -12.82
CA GLY A 66 -8.84 1.82 -13.95
C GLY A 66 -8.35 1.21 -15.27
N LEU A 67 -7.55 0.13 -15.20
CA LEU A 67 -6.99 -0.62 -16.34
C LEU A 67 -7.86 -1.82 -16.74
#